data_AF-A0A4Q3VMR0-F1
#
_entry.id   AF-A0A4Q3VMR0-F1
#
_cell.length_a   1.000
_cell.length_b   1.000
_cell.length_c   1.000
_cell.angle_alpha   90.00
_cell.angle_beta   90.00
_cell.angle_gamma   90.00
#
_symmetry.space_group_name_H-M   'P 1'
#
loop_
_entity.id
_entity.type
_entity.pdbx_description
1 polymer ?
#
loop_
_entity_poly.entity_id
_entity_poly.type
_entity_poly.pdbx_seq_one_letter_code
_entity_poly.pdbx_strand_id
1 'polypeptide(L)'
;MEAAGIDRNKATELFVLLGRKAEWVPDISGFITARVVATIINEAFFALEEDISTEEEIDTAMKLGTNYPFGPFEWGEKIGLAGVYSLLAGLAKRESRYQPCKLLEKKALA
;
A
#
# COMPACT_ATOMS: atom_id res chain seq x y z
N MET A 1 14.74 -11.54 18.43
CA MET A 1 14.56 -10.17 17.90
C MET A 1 13.30 -9.60 18.56
N GLU A 2 13.46 -9.11 19.79
CA GLU A 2 12.36 -8.63 20.63
C GLU A 2 11.77 -7.33 20.08
N ALA A 3 10.45 -7.27 19.92
CA ALA A 3 9.78 -6.00 19.74
C ALA A 3 9.64 -5.37 21.13
N ALA A 4 10.39 -4.30 21.40
CA ALA A 4 10.15 -3.32 22.47
C ALA A 4 9.59 -3.85 23.82
N GLY A 5 10.17 -4.92 24.38
CA GLY A 5 9.77 -5.45 25.69
C GLY A 5 8.35 -6.03 25.78
N ILE A 6 7.66 -6.23 24.65
CA ILE A 6 6.33 -6.85 24.60
C ILE A 6 6.49 -8.35 24.42
N ASP A 7 5.89 -9.12 25.35
CA ASP A 7 5.76 -10.57 25.22
C ASP A 7 4.88 -10.90 24.00
N ARG A 8 5.52 -11.49 22.98
CA ARG A 8 4.85 -11.85 21.72
C ARG A 8 3.66 -12.79 21.94
N ASN A 9 3.74 -13.66 22.94
CA ASN A 9 2.68 -14.62 23.22
C ASN A 9 1.45 -13.89 23.77
N LYS A 10 1.64 -12.99 24.75
CA LYS A 10 0.55 -12.17 25.30
C LYS A 10 -0.11 -11.28 24.25
N ALA A 11 0.70 -10.65 23.40
CA ALA A 11 0.17 -9.83 22.30
C ALA A 11 -0.62 -10.68 21.31
N THR A 12 -0.13 -11.86 20.94
CA THR A 12 -0.82 -12.79 20.04
C THR A 12 -2.14 -13.28 20.64
N GLU A 13 -2.14 -13.68 21.92
CA GLU A 13 -3.34 -14.09 22.65
C GLU A 13 -4.39 -12.98 22.67
N LEU A 14 -4.00 -11.74 22.93
CA LEU A 14 -4.90 -10.59 22.89
C LEU A 14 -5.61 -10.45 21.53
N PHE A 15 -4.87 -10.55 20.41
CA PHE A 15 -5.49 -10.47 19.09
C PHE A 15 -6.44 -11.66 18.82
N VAL A 16 -6.07 -12.87 19.26
CA VAL A 16 -6.95 -14.05 19.14
C VAL A 16 -8.25 -13.84 19.94
N LEU A 17 -8.18 -13.30 21.16
CA LEU A 17 -9.36 -12.96 21.96
C LEU A 17 -10.26 -11.91 21.28
N LEU A 18 -9.68 -11.01 20.48
CA LEU A 18 -10.40 -10.05 19.65
C LEU A 18 -10.93 -10.64 18.33
N GLY A 19 -10.77 -11.94 18.10
CA GLY A 19 -11.16 -12.60 16.85
C GLY A 19 -10.30 -12.19 15.65
N ARG A 20 -9.07 -11.73 15.91
CA ARG A 20 -8.11 -11.30 14.89
C ARG A 20 -6.92 -12.26 14.83
N LYS A 21 -6.48 -12.58 13.62
CA LYS A 21 -5.22 -13.30 13.41
C LYS A 21 -4.06 -12.29 13.48
N ALA A 22 -3.05 -12.58 14.31
CA ALA A 22 -1.83 -11.80 14.38
C ALA A 22 -0.71 -12.48 13.57
N GLU A 23 0.09 -11.68 12.89
CA GLU A 23 1.28 -12.12 12.15
C GLU A 23 2.46 -11.24 12.55
N TRP A 24 3.59 -11.86 12.91
CA TRP A 24 4.79 -11.14 13.31
C TRP A 24 5.64 -10.81 12.08
N VAL A 25 5.87 -9.53 11.87
CA VAL A 25 6.69 -9.02 10.75
C VAL A 25 7.94 -8.31 11.30
N PRO A 26 9.06 -8.32 10.56
CA PRO A 26 10.21 -7.47 10.90
C PRO A 26 9.82 -6.00 10.93
N ASP A 27 10.46 -5.22 11.79
CA ASP A 27 10.26 -3.77 11.85
C ASP A 27 10.96 -3.10 10.65
N ILE A 28 10.21 -3.02 9.55
CA ILE A 28 10.66 -2.42 8.28
C ILE A 28 9.57 -1.48 7.77
N SER A 29 9.98 -0.35 7.19
CA SER A 29 9.06 0.71 6.73
C SER A 29 7.98 0.17 5.78
N GLY A 30 6.71 0.44 6.08
CA GLY A 30 5.56 -0.03 5.27
C GLY A 30 5.18 -1.50 5.45
N PHE A 31 5.87 -2.25 6.31
CA PHE A 31 5.63 -3.67 6.59
C PHE A 31 5.43 -4.49 5.29
N ILE A 32 4.40 -5.34 5.23
CA ILE A 32 4.08 -6.16 4.06
C ILE A 32 2.98 -5.48 3.23
N THR A 33 1.74 -5.47 3.72
CA THR A 33 0.57 -5.09 2.93
C THR A 33 0.61 -3.63 2.49
N ALA A 34 0.91 -2.70 3.39
CA ALA A 34 0.92 -1.28 3.05
C ALA A 34 1.96 -0.96 1.97
N ARG A 35 3.16 -1.57 2.05
CA ARG A 35 4.19 -1.43 1.03
C ARG A 35 3.73 -1.95 -0.33
N VAL A 36 3.21 -3.19 -0.38
CA VAL A 36 2.81 -3.84 -1.64
C VAL A 36 1.65 -3.10 -2.30
N VAL A 37 0.60 -2.77 -1.53
CA VAL A 37 -0.56 -2.06 -2.07
C VAL A 37 -0.18 -0.66 -2.53
N ALA A 38 0.64 0.08 -1.78
CA ALA A 38 1.11 1.40 -2.19
C ALA A 38 1.90 1.34 -3.52
N THR A 39 2.73 0.33 -3.73
CA THR A 39 3.45 0.17 -5.01
C THR A 39 2.52 -0.17 -6.18
N ILE A 40 1.47 -0.95 -5.96
CA ILE A 40 0.47 -1.27 -7.00
C ILE A 40 -0.29 0.00 -7.40
N ILE A 41 -0.69 0.82 -6.41
CA ILE A 41 -1.33 2.11 -6.66
C ILE A 41 -0.40 3.01 -7.45
N ASN A 42 0.87 3.11 -7.04
CA ASN A 42 1.87 3.93 -7.74
C ASN A 42 2.07 3.51 -9.20
N GLU A 43 2.11 2.21 -9.46
CA GLU A 43 2.25 1.67 -10.82
C GLU A 43 1.05 2.01 -11.69
N ALA A 44 -0.15 1.97 -11.14
CA ALA A 44 -1.35 2.40 -11.85
C ALA A 44 -1.30 3.89 -12.21
N PHE A 45 -0.75 4.73 -11.34
CA PHE A 45 -0.52 6.15 -11.64
C PHE A 45 0.51 6.36 -12.75
N PHE A 46 1.56 5.53 -12.83
CA PHE A 46 2.48 5.57 -13.98
C PHE A 46 1.78 5.16 -15.28
N ALA A 47 1.02 4.07 -15.27
CA ALA A 47 0.25 3.65 -16.45
C ALA A 47 -0.74 4.72 -16.94
N LEU A 48 -1.36 5.45 -16.00
CA LEU A 48 -2.22 6.58 -16.30
C LEU A 48 -1.43 7.79 -16.84
N GLU A 49 -0.28 8.12 -16.26
CA GLU A 49 0.59 9.22 -16.70
C GLU A 49 1.18 8.98 -18.10
N GLU A 50 1.38 7.72 -18.47
CA GLU A 50 1.85 7.28 -19.79
C GLU A 50 0.71 7.11 -20.81
N ASP A 51 -0.52 7.52 -20.48
CA ASP A 51 -1.72 7.42 -21.32
C ASP A 51 -1.99 5.99 -21.83
N ILE A 52 -1.65 4.96 -21.05
CA ILE A 52 -1.87 3.55 -21.45
C ILE A 52 -3.37 3.23 -21.52
N SER A 53 -4.16 3.77 -20.59
CA SER A 53 -5.61 3.53 -20.45
C SER A 53 -6.20 4.51 -19.42
N THR A 54 -7.53 4.49 -19.19
CA THR A 54 -8.20 5.35 -18.20
C THR A 54 -8.18 4.74 -16.79
N GLU A 55 -8.45 5.54 -15.76
CA GLU A 55 -8.55 5.06 -14.36
C GLU A 55 -9.56 3.91 -14.22
N GLU A 56 -10.74 4.05 -14.84
CA GLU A 56 -11.82 3.06 -14.77
C GLU A 56 -11.46 1.75 -15.47
N GLU A 57 -10.78 1.83 -16.62
CA GLU A 57 -10.35 0.66 -17.38
C GLU A 57 -9.21 -0.08 -16.68
N ILE A 58 -8.24 0.65 -16.10
CA ILE A 58 -7.16 0.07 -15.29
C ILE A 58 -7.74 -0.63 -14.06
N ASP A 59 -8.68 0.00 -13.36
CA ASP A 59 -9.35 -0.63 -12.21
C ASP A 59 -10.14 -1.88 -12.62
N THR A 60 -10.84 -1.81 -13.75
CA THR A 60 -11.57 -2.96 -14.30
C THR A 60 -10.62 -4.10 -14.67
N ALA A 61 -9.51 -3.79 -15.34
CA ALA A 61 -8.49 -4.77 -15.71
C ALA A 61 -7.88 -5.44 -14.49
N MET A 62 -7.56 -4.70 -13.43
CA MET A 62 -7.00 -5.27 -12.21
C MET A 62 -8.02 -6.14 -11.46
N LYS A 63 -9.29 -5.71 -11.38
CA LYS A 63 -10.34 -6.53 -10.76
C LYS A 63 -10.59 -7.82 -11.54
N LEU A 64 -10.79 -7.74 -12.86
CA LEU A 64 -11.17 -8.91 -13.66
C LEU A 64 -9.96 -9.79 -14.04
N GLY A 65 -8.81 -9.19 -14.30
CA GLY A 65 -7.60 -9.88 -14.73
C GLY A 65 -6.80 -10.50 -13.59
N THR A 66 -6.83 -9.89 -12.39
CA THR A 66 -6.05 -10.38 -11.23
C THR A 66 -6.92 -10.80 -10.05
N ASN A 67 -8.25 -10.73 -10.20
CA ASN A 67 -9.22 -11.07 -9.16
C ASN A 67 -9.04 -10.25 -7.86
N TYR A 68 -8.61 -8.99 -8.00
CA TYR A 68 -8.55 -8.08 -6.86
C TYR A 68 -9.96 -7.64 -6.47
N PRO A 69 -10.23 -7.45 -5.15
CA PRO A 69 -11.55 -7.01 -4.70
C PRO A 69 -11.84 -5.55 -5.08
N PHE A 70 -10.79 -4.75 -5.28
CA PHE A 70 -10.86 -3.35 -5.71
C PHE A 70 -9.71 -3.08 -6.69
N GLY A 71 -9.94 -2.14 -7.61
CA GLY A 71 -8.88 -1.64 -8.49
C GLY A 71 -7.87 -0.76 -7.72
N PRO A 72 -6.67 -0.51 -8.28
CA PRO A 72 -5.66 0.35 -7.67
C PRO A 72 -6.19 1.76 -7.31
N PHE A 73 -6.99 2.41 -8.16
CA PHE A 73 -7.50 3.75 -7.86
C PHE A 73 -8.57 3.68 -6.75
N GLU A 74 -9.51 2.73 -6.82
CA GLU A 74 -10.45 2.44 -5.73
C GLU A 74 -9.74 2.15 -4.39
N TRP A 75 -8.62 1.41 -4.40
CA TRP A 75 -7.79 1.21 -3.21
C TRP A 75 -7.20 2.52 -2.70
N GLY A 76 -6.67 3.35 -3.61
CA GLY A 76 -6.14 4.67 -3.31
C GLY A 76 -7.15 5.59 -2.62
N GLU A 77 -8.40 5.58 -3.07
CA GLU A 77 -9.49 6.35 -2.45
C GLU A 77 -9.85 5.83 -1.05
N LYS A 78 -9.95 4.51 -0.88
CA LYS A 78 -10.31 3.88 0.41
C LYS A 78 -9.23 4.05 1.47
N ILE A 79 -7.96 3.98 1.08
CA ILE A 79 -6.80 4.09 1.97
C ILE A 79 -6.44 5.57 2.22
N GLY A 80 -6.59 6.41 1.20
CA GLY A 80 -6.18 7.80 1.18
C GLY A 80 -4.83 8.02 0.49
N LEU A 81 -4.83 8.78 -0.61
CA LEU A 81 -3.64 9.02 -1.44
C LEU A 81 -2.50 9.74 -0.70
N ALA A 82 -2.81 10.64 0.24
CA ALA A 82 -1.80 11.33 1.05
C ALA A 82 -0.94 10.35 1.87
N GLY A 83 -1.57 9.31 2.43
CA GLY A 83 -0.88 8.25 3.17
C GLY A 83 -0.03 7.37 2.25
N VAL A 84 -0.57 7.02 1.08
CA VAL A 84 0.14 6.25 0.04
C VAL A 84 1.39 7.00 -0.42
N TYR A 85 1.26 8.27 -0.81
CA TYR A 85 2.36 9.13 -1.20
C TYR A 85 3.40 9.25 -0.09
N SER A 86 2.97 9.54 1.14
CA SER A 86 3.89 9.70 2.28
C SER A 86 4.72 8.45 2.55
N LEU A 87 4.09 7.27 2.45
CA LEU A 87 4.79 5.99 2.59
C LEU A 87 5.83 5.79 1.47
N LEU A 88 5.43 5.96 0.21
CA LEU A 88 6.32 5.79 -0.94
C LEU A 88 7.49 6.79 -0.90
N ALA A 89 7.22 8.06 -0.62
CA ALA A 89 8.25 9.08 -0.46
C ALA A 89 9.22 8.75 0.70
N GLY A 90 8.71 8.18 1.79
CA GLY A 90 9.54 7.67 2.90
C GLY A 90 10.44 6.51 2.49
N LEU A 91 9.92 5.56 1.70
CA LEU A 91 10.66 4.41 1.18
C LEU A 91 11.70 4.83 0.13
N ALA A 92 11.36 5.79 -0.73
CA ALA A 92 12.20 6.31 -1.81
C ALA A 92 13.52 6.92 -1.30
N LYS A 93 13.54 7.44 -0.07
CA LYS A 93 14.77 7.94 0.58
C LYS A 93 15.85 6.87 0.74
N ARG A 94 15.47 5.59 0.73
CA ARG A 94 16.39 4.45 0.87
C ARG A 94 16.61 3.70 -0.43
N GLU A 95 15.55 3.53 -1.22
CA GLU A 95 15.59 2.79 -2.49
C GLU A 95 14.76 3.49 -3.56
N SER A 96 15.39 3.85 -4.68
CA SER A 96 14.77 4.62 -5.77
C SER A 96 13.59 3.92 -6.47
N ARG A 97 13.48 2.59 -6.38
CA ARG A 97 12.34 1.85 -6.98
C ARG A 97 10.98 2.21 -6.40
N TYR A 98 10.95 2.88 -5.24
CA TYR A 98 9.71 3.35 -4.60
C TYR A 98 9.39 4.81 -4.94
N GLN A 99 10.06 5.40 -5.94
CA GLN A 99 9.83 6.79 -6.31
C GLN A 99 8.33 7.00 -6.64
N PRO A 100 7.65 7.91 -5.96
CA PRO A 100 6.26 8.21 -6.27
C PRO A 100 6.12 8.76 -7.70
N CYS A 101 5.07 8.35 -8.40
CA CYS A 101 4.65 8.97 -9.65
C CYS A 101 4.29 10.45 -9.39
N LYS A 102 4.63 11.34 -10.34
CA LYS A 102 4.35 12.78 -10.21
C LYS A 102 2.86 13.07 -10.23
N LEU A 103 2.09 12.31 -11.00
CA LEU A 103 0.64 12.41 -11.01
C LEU A 103 0.03 12.02 -9.65
N LEU A 104 0.53 10.95 -9.02
CA LEU A 104 0.15 10.57 -7.66
C LEU A 104 0.47 11.70 -6.66
N GLU A 105 1.68 12.25 -6.70
CA GLU A 105 2.10 13.37 -5.84
C GLU A 105 1.14 14.56 -5.98
N LYS A 106 0.84 14.95 -7.23
CA LYS A 106 -0.08 16.06 -7.49
C LYS A 106 -1.48 15.80 -6.93
N LYS A 107 -2.04 14.60 -7.14
CA LYS A 107 -3.37 14.25 -6.63
C LYS A 107 -3.40 14.13 -5.11
N ALA A 108 -2.32 13.65 -4.50
CA ALA A 108 -2.22 13.44 -3.05
C ALA A 108 -2.08 14.74 -2.25
N LEU A 109 -1.60 15.81 -2.89
CA LEU A 109 -1.34 17.12 -2.26
C LEU A 109 -2.38 18.20 -2.65
N ALA A 110 -3.39 17.83 -3.45
CA ALA A 110 -4.51 18.70 -3.81
C ALA A 110 -5.58 18.72 -2.71
#